data_AF-A0A3D1A331-F1
#
_entry.id   AF-A0A3D1A331-F1
#
_cell.length_a   1.000
_cell.length_b   1.000
_cell.length_c   1.000
_cell.angle_alpha   90.00
_cell.angle_beta   90.00
_cell.angle_gamma   90.00
#
_symmetry.space_group_name_H-M   'P 1'
#
loop_
_entity.id
_entity.type
_entity.pdbx_description
1 polymer ?
#
loop_
_entity_poly.entity_id
_entity_poly.type
_entity_poly.pdbx_seq_one_letter_code
_entity_poly.pdbx_strand_id
1 'polypeptide(L)' 'LMKDAGLSLHGRKLRTFPSALPVFPLDRIYLRGFKVLKAHVLNKGPWKDVSDHAAFQAEAEYDWVPSPASKVL' A
#
# COMPACT_ATOMS: atom_id res chain seq x y z
N LEU A 1 7.74 -3.52 -13.36
CA LEU A 1 6.72 -4.39 -12.71
C LEU A 1 6.03 -3.59 -11.61
N MET A 2 4.72 -3.78 -11.36
CA MET A 2 4.04 -3.13 -10.22
C MET A 2 4.32 -3.93 -8.93
N LYS A 3 4.51 -3.24 -7.81
CA LYS A 3 4.78 -3.82 -6.48
C LYS A 3 3.60 -3.54 -5.54
N ASP A 4 3.16 -4.54 -4.79
CA ASP A 4 2.14 -4.36 -3.75
C ASP A 4 2.77 -3.73 -2.49
N ALA A 5 2.17 -2.68 -1.97
CA ALA A 5 2.74 -1.92 -0.86
C ALA A 5 2.86 -2.72 0.44
N GLY A 6 1.83 -3.51 0.76
CA GLY A 6 1.82 -4.34 1.96
C GLY A 6 2.83 -5.48 1.87
N LEU A 7 2.84 -6.18 0.75
CA LEU A 7 3.78 -7.27 0.47
C LEU A 7 5.23 -6.77 0.48
N SER A 8 5.49 -5.59 -0.08
CA SER A 8 6.84 -5.02 -0.18
C SER A 8 7.47 -4.73 1.18
N LEU A 9 6.68 -4.28 2.16
CA LEU A 9 7.19 -3.94 3.50
C LEU A 9 7.01 -5.05 4.53
N HIS A 10 5.94 -5.83 4.45
CA HIS A 10 5.57 -6.79 5.49
C HIS A 10 5.71 -8.25 5.07
N GLY A 11 6.12 -8.53 3.83
CA GLY A 11 6.17 -9.88 3.28
C GLY A 11 4.80 -10.54 3.11
N ARG A 12 3.71 -9.79 3.31
CA ARG A 12 2.33 -10.24 3.15
C ARG A 12 1.40 -9.09 2.78
N LYS A 13 0.31 -9.42 2.11
CA LYS A 13 -0.78 -8.48 1.82
C LYS A 13 -1.47 -8.07 3.13
N LEU A 14 -1.75 -6.78 3.31
CA LEU A 14 -2.41 -6.29 4.51
C LEU A 14 -3.89 -6.70 4.53
N ARG A 15 -4.39 -6.96 5.75
CA ARG A 15 -5.77 -7.36 6.02
C ARG A 15 -6.56 -6.13 6.42
N THR A 16 -7.65 -5.89 5.73
CA THR A 16 -8.42 -4.63 5.82
C THR A 16 -9.88 -4.88 6.14
N PHE A 17 -10.38 -6.09 5.95
CA PHE A 17 -11.80 -6.43 6.16
C PHE A 17 -11.98 -7.57 7.20
N PRO A 18 -13.02 -7.54 8.04
CA PRO A 18 -13.85 -6.38 8.37
C PRO A 18 -13.08 -5.34 9.20
N SER A 19 -13.48 -4.08 9.13
CA SER A 19 -12.80 -2.94 9.76
C SER A 19 -12.57 -3.11 11.27
N ALA A 20 -13.58 -3.64 11.98
CA ALA A 20 -13.53 -3.90 13.42
C ALA A 20 -12.51 -4.98 13.83
N LEU A 21 -12.24 -5.96 12.95
CA LEU A 21 -11.26 -7.02 13.17
C LEU A 21 -10.68 -7.49 11.83
N PRO A 22 -9.62 -6.84 11.31
CA PRO A 22 -9.15 -7.12 9.96
C PRO A 22 -8.49 -8.50 9.83
N VAL A 23 -9.21 -9.43 9.20
CA VAL A 23 -8.75 -10.82 8.98
C VAL A 23 -8.61 -11.18 7.51
N PHE A 24 -9.27 -10.45 6.61
CA PHE A 24 -9.25 -10.68 5.17
C PHE A 24 -8.45 -9.60 4.44
N PRO A 25 -7.52 -9.99 3.56
CA PRO A 25 -6.78 -9.05 2.73
C PRO A 25 -7.56 -8.81 1.43
N LEU A 26 -8.41 -7.80 1.38
CA LEU A 26 -9.21 -7.53 0.18
C LEU A 26 -8.69 -6.32 -0.61
N ASP A 27 -8.12 -5.33 0.07
CA ASP A 27 -7.67 -4.09 -0.56
C ASP A 27 -6.17 -4.10 -0.90
N ARG A 28 -5.78 -3.42 -1.98
CA ARG A 28 -4.40 -3.40 -2.51
C ARG A 28 -4.00 -2.01 -2.98
N ILE A 29 -2.75 -1.65 -2.70
CA ILE A 29 -2.10 -0.48 -3.30
C ILE A 29 -0.91 -0.99 -4.11
N TYR A 30 -0.98 -0.84 -5.43
CA TYR A 30 0.09 -1.24 -6.36
C TYR A 30 0.85 -0.01 -6.85
N LEU A 31 2.16 -0.02 -6.70
CA LEU A 31 3.04 1.10 -7.04
C LEU A 31 4.05 0.69 -8.13
N ARG A 32 4.35 1.61 -9.05
CA ARG A 32 5.35 1.43 -10.12
C ARG A 32 6.26 2.65 -10.17
N GLY A 33 7.57 2.42 -10.11
CA GLY A 33 8.55 3.52 -10.07
C GLY A 33 8.59 4.23 -8.72
N PHE A 34 8.04 3.61 -7.67
CA PHE A 34 8.10 4.11 -6.30
C PHE A 34 8.65 3.03 -5.37
N LYS A 35 9.37 3.49 -4.36
CA LYS A 35 9.76 2.71 -3.20
C LYS A 35 8.79 3.02 -2.06
N VAL A 36 8.29 1.97 -1.42
CA VAL A 36 7.31 2.08 -0.35
C VAL A 36 8.05 2.43 0.95
N LEU A 37 7.60 3.48 1.63
CA LEU A 37 8.15 3.95 2.88
C LEU A 37 7.32 3.47 4.08
N LYS A 38 6.00 3.53 3.95
CA LYS A 38 5.05 3.04 4.95
C LYS A 38 3.86 2.36 4.29
N ALA A 39 3.29 1.38 4.98
CA ALA A 39 2.07 0.69 4.62
C ALA A 39 1.37 0.24 5.92
N HIS A 40 0.21 0.79 6.23
CA HIS A 40 -0.51 0.46 7.47
C HIS A 40 -2.03 0.48 7.30
N VAL A 41 -2.71 -0.27 8.17
CA VAL A 41 -4.16 -0.36 8.23
C VAL A 41 -4.65 0.49 9.40
N LEU A 42 -5.56 1.41 9.13
CA LEU A 42 -6.18 2.30 10.11
C LEU A 42 -7.45 1.65 10.67
N ASN A 43 -7.31 0.68 11.56
CA ASN A 43 -8.40 -0.08 12.18
C ASN A 43 -8.69 0.33 13.64
N LYS A 44 -8.27 1.53 14.04
CA LYS A 44 -8.43 2.05 15.41
C LYS A 44 -8.98 3.47 15.38
N GLY A 45 -9.52 3.90 16.52
CA GLY A 45 -10.04 5.26 16.68
C GLY A 45 -11.18 5.53 15.69
N PRO A 46 -11.36 6.78 15.22
CA PRO A 46 -12.48 7.14 14.36
C PRO A 46 -12.48 6.39 13.01
N TRP A 47 -11.31 5.99 12.51
CA TRP A 47 -11.18 5.33 11.21
C TRP A 47 -11.86 3.96 11.13
N LYS A 48 -12.01 3.26 12.25
CA LYS A 48 -12.63 1.94 12.27
C LYS A 48 -14.14 1.99 11.98
N ASP A 49 -14.77 3.14 12.20
CA ASP A 49 -16.23 3.32 12.15
C ASP A 49 -16.69 4.03 10.86
N VAL A 50 -15.77 4.36 9.95
CA VAL A 50 -16.06 5.08 8.69
C VAL A 50 -16.58 4.14 7.58
N SER A 51 -16.17 2.87 7.60
CA SER A 51 -16.51 1.86 6.59
C SER A 51 -16.40 0.45 7.21
N ASP A 52 -17.01 -0.54 6.56
CA ASP A 52 -16.82 -1.97 6.83
C ASP A 52 -15.41 -2.46 6.42
N HIS A 53 -14.64 -1.66 5.68
CA HIS A 53 -13.21 -1.84 5.40
C HIS A 53 -12.35 -0.83 6.19
N ALA A 54 -11.32 -1.32 6.88
CA ALA A 54 -10.31 -0.45 7.51
C ALA A 54 -9.40 0.15 6.44
N ALA A 55 -9.17 1.47 6.52
CA ALA A 55 -8.42 2.19 5.50
C ALA A 55 -6.96 1.67 5.40
N PHE A 56 -6.52 1.38 4.17
CA PHE A 56 -5.13 1.04 3.86
C PHE A 56 -4.40 2.29 3.39
N GLN A 57 -3.49 2.81 4.22
CA GLN A 57 -2.64 3.95 3.92
C GLN A 57 -1.25 3.48 3.49
N ALA A 58 -0.68 4.15 2.48
CA ALA A 58 0.72 3.99 2.11
C ALA A 58 1.41 5.34 1.88
N GLU A 59 2.67 5.44 2.30
CA GLU A 59 3.60 6.52 1.93
C GLU A 59 4.67 5.94 1.01
N ALA A 60 5.04 6.66 -0.03
CA ALA A 60 6.03 6.21 -1.01
C ALA A 60 6.87 7.36 -1.55
N GLU A 61 8.11 7.06 -1.91
CA GLU A 61 9.01 7.97 -2.61
C GLU A 61 9.20 7.53 -4.06
N TYR A 62 9.35 8.49 -4.96
CA TYR A 62 9.66 8.21 -6.35
C TYR A 62 11.08 7.62 -6.42
N ASP A 63 11.18 6.39 -6.91
CA ASP A 63 12.42 5.59 -7.00
C ASP A 63 12.74 5.28 -8.48
N TRP A 64 12.30 6.16 -9.37
CA TRP A 64 12.60 6.00 -10.78
C TRP A 64 14.04 6.38 -11.04
N VAL A 65 14.83 5.35 -11.31
CA VAL A 65 16.12 5.50 -11.97
C VAL A 65 15.83 5.68 -13.47
N PRO A 66 16.24 6.81 -14.10
CA PRO A 66 16.14 6.95 -15.54
C PRO A 66 16.88 5.79 -16.20
N SER A 67 16.22 5.09 -17.13
CA SER A 67 16.95 4.21 -18.04
C SER A 67 17.93 5.08 -18.84
N PRO A 68 19.17 4.63 -19.11
CA PRO A 68 20.06 5.32 -20.04
C PRO A 68 19.41 5.61 -21.41
N ALA A 69 18.40 4.83 -21.79
CA ALA A 69 17.62 5.01 -23.02
C ALA A 69 16.58 6.16 -22.97
N SER A 70 16.34 6.79 -21.81
CA SER A 70 15.38 7.91 -21.69
C SER A 70 16.01 9.28 -21.94
N LYS A 71 17.27 9.34 -22.42
CA LYS A 71 17.98 10.58 -22.76
C LYS A 71 18.00 10.91 -24.27
N VAL A 72 17.26 10.19 -25.09
CA VAL A 72 17.18 10.47 -26.53
C VAL A 72 15.72 10.69 -26.93
N LEU A 73 15.23 11.91 -26.67
CA LEU A 73 14.21 12.62 -27.43
C LEU A 73 14.56 14.11 -27.38
#